data_AF-A0A8T4TNG0-F1
#
_entry.id   AF-A0A8T4TNG0-F1
#
_cell.length_a   1.000
_cell.length_b   1.000
_cell.length_c   1.000
_cell.angle_alpha   90.00
_cell.angle_beta   90.00
_cell.angle_gamma   90.00
#
_symmetry.space_group_name_H-M   'P 1'
#
loop_
_entity.id
_entity.type
_entity.pdbx_description
1 polymer ?
#
loop_
_entity_poly.entity_id
_entity_poly.type
_entity_poly.pdbx_seq_one_letter_code
_entity_poly.pdbx_strand_id
1 'polypeptide(L)'
;NYKALQNLGLSNEKIASRAELLGRDPDTIERNYQHHIGLLRTDYKDRESGKGVILNQAQLLGIPPETIEANVQYLVSIGVNYYSNAALLGTRPQTKRKKIAWILRELIGYEHLLPGQKKRALSGVYDFIYNNPGILSKSINSMEKNRDDLKKRVLAYV
;
A
#
# COMPACT_ATOMS: atom_id res chain seq x y z
N ASN A 1 -21.96 3.85 13.72
CA ASN A 1 -21.44 2.61 13.10
C ASN A 1 -20.96 1.51 14.03
N TYR A 2 -20.89 1.69 15.35
CA TYR A 2 -20.27 0.67 16.23
C TYR A 2 -20.82 -0.76 16.01
N LYS A 3 -22.15 -0.94 16.10
CA LYS A 3 -22.79 -2.24 15.86
C LYS A 3 -22.57 -2.78 14.44
N ALA A 4 -22.61 -1.92 13.42
CA ALA A 4 -22.36 -2.33 12.04
C ALA A 4 -20.94 -2.88 11.86
N LEU A 5 -19.92 -2.21 12.43
CA LEU A 5 -18.53 -2.68 12.42
C LEU A 5 -18.36 -4.00 13.18
N GLN A 6 -19.05 -4.18 14.32
CA GLN A 6 -19.06 -5.46 15.03
C GLN A 6 -19.71 -6.57 14.20
N ASN A 7 -20.82 -6.29 13.51
CA ASN A 7 -21.51 -7.26 12.65
C ASN A 7 -20.63 -7.70 11.47
N LEU A 8 -19.74 -6.83 10.99
CA LEU A 8 -18.71 -7.17 9.99
C LEU A 8 -17.57 -8.03 10.54
N GLY A 9 -17.51 -8.22 11.86
CA GLY A 9 -16.52 -9.05 12.54
C GLY A 9 -15.30 -8.30 13.08
N LEU A 10 -15.34 -6.96 13.18
CA LEU A 10 -14.27 -6.22 13.84
C LEU A 10 -14.37 -6.34 15.36
N SER A 11 -13.23 -6.57 16.02
CA SER A 11 -13.16 -6.54 17.49
C SER A 11 -13.28 -5.11 18.03
N ASN A 12 -13.62 -4.97 19.31
CA ASN A 12 -13.73 -3.67 19.97
C ASN A 12 -12.41 -2.90 19.92
N GLU A 13 -11.28 -3.58 20.09
CA GLU A 13 -9.93 -3.01 20.01
C GLU A 13 -9.63 -2.51 18.61
N LYS A 14 -10.01 -3.28 17.57
CA LYS A 14 -9.82 -2.87 16.18
C LYS A 14 -10.67 -1.64 15.86
N ILE A 15 -11.93 -1.62 16.30
CA ILE A 15 -12.83 -0.47 16.15
C ILE A 15 -12.26 0.75 16.86
N ALA A 16 -11.78 0.59 18.09
CA ALA A 16 -11.17 1.68 18.86
C ALA A 16 -9.92 2.25 18.15
N SER A 17 -9.08 1.39 17.57
CA SER A 17 -7.90 1.81 16.79
C SER A 17 -8.24 2.51 15.46
N ARG A 18 -9.51 2.44 15.04
CA ARG A 18 -10.04 2.99 13.79
C ARG A 18 -11.29 3.83 14.05
N ALA A 19 -11.21 4.70 15.05
CA ALA A 19 -12.32 5.54 15.49
C ALA A 19 -12.90 6.41 14.35
N GLU A 20 -12.12 6.72 13.31
CA GLU A 20 -12.59 7.42 12.12
C GLU A 20 -13.72 6.69 11.38
N LEU A 21 -13.84 5.36 11.52
CA LEU A 21 -14.92 4.58 10.93
C LEU A 21 -16.25 4.76 11.68
N LEU A 22 -16.22 5.18 12.94
CA LEU A 22 -17.44 5.37 13.75
C LEU A 22 -18.31 6.50 13.23
N GLY A 23 -17.69 7.54 12.66
CA GLY A 23 -18.35 8.71 12.09
C GLY A 23 -18.66 8.62 10.59
N ARG A 24 -18.43 7.48 9.94
CA ARG A 24 -18.78 7.28 8.53
C ARG A 24 -20.27 6.95 8.37
N ASP A 25 -20.74 6.90 7.14
CA ASP A 25 -22.03 6.31 6.82
C ASP A 25 -21.92 4.76 6.85
N PRO A 26 -22.77 4.05 7.62
CA PRO A 26 -22.74 2.58 7.68
C PRO A 26 -22.99 1.91 6.33
N ASP A 27 -23.85 2.47 5.47
CA ASP A 27 -24.12 1.89 4.13
C ASP A 27 -22.90 2.01 3.22
N THR A 28 -22.12 3.09 3.42
CA THR A 28 -20.83 3.24 2.75
C THR A 28 -19.80 2.23 3.23
N ILE A 29 -19.73 1.97 4.54
CA ILE A 29 -18.84 0.94 5.08
C ILE A 29 -19.21 -0.44 4.55
N GLU A 30 -20.50 -0.79 4.54
CA GLU A 30 -20.98 -2.09 4.07
C GLU A 30 -20.65 -2.28 2.58
N ARG A 31 -20.95 -1.28 1.74
CA ARG A 31 -20.59 -1.31 0.32
C ARG A 31 -19.09 -1.51 0.10
N ASN A 32 -18.26 -0.79 0.87
CA ASN A 32 -16.81 -0.95 0.80
C ASN A 32 -16.38 -2.35 1.25
N TYR A 33 -16.91 -2.86 2.37
CA TYR A 33 -16.64 -4.21 2.84
C TYR A 33 -16.91 -5.25 1.74
N GLN A 34 -18.12 -5.26 1.18
CA GLN A 34 -18.53 -6.21 0.14
C GLN A 34 -17.69 -6.13 -1.13
N HIS A 35 -17.33 -4.92 -1.55
CA HIS A 35 -16.42 -4.71 -2.67
C HIS A 35 -15.03 -5.28 -2.37
N HIS A 36 -14.47 -4.90 -1.22
CA HIS A 36 -13.06 -5.16 -0.93
C HIS A 36 -12.80 -6.64 -0.63
N ILE A 37 -13.73 -7.36 0.00
CA ILE A 37 -13.59 -8.82 0.17
C ILE A 37 -13.53 -9.53 -1.18
N GLY A 38 -14.35 -9.12 -2.16
CA GLY A 38 -14.38 -9.72 -3.49
C GLY A 38 -13.15 -9.39 -4.32
N LEU A 39 -12.65 -8.15 -4.21
CA LEU A 39 -11.42 -7.72 -4.88
C LEU A 39 -10.16 -8.38 -4.29
N LEU A 40 -10.11 -8.54 -2.96
CA LEU A 40 -8.93 -9.04 -2.23
C LEU A 40 -9.05 -10.52 -1.84
N ARG A 41 -9.87 -11.30 -2.55
CA ARG A 41 -10.01 -12.75 -2.34
C ARG A 41 -8.73 -13.51 -2.66
N THR A 42 -8.31 -14.38 -1.75
CA THR A 42 -7.15 -15.27 -1.95
C THR A 42 -7.52 -16.57 -2.62
N ASP A 43 -8.79 -16.98 -2.56
CA ASP A 43 -9.38 -18.09 -3.29
C ASP A 43 -10.54 -17.57 -4.15
N TYR A 44 -10.51 -17.86 -5.46
CA TYR A 44 -11.56 -17.41 -6.38
C TYR A 44 -12.92 -18.06 -6.10
N LYS A 45 -12.92 -19.26 -5.50
CA LYS A 45 -14.13 -20.03 -5.16
C LYS A 45 -14.76 -19.60 -3.83
N ASP A 46 -14.00 -18.94 -2.97
CA ASP A 46 -14.46 -18.42 -1.68
C ASP A 46 -14.45 -16.89 -1.67
N ARG A 47 -15.64 -16.30 -1.78
CA ARG A 47 -15.82 -14.84 -1.75
C ARG A 47 -15.40 -14.22 -0.40
N GLU A 48 -15.46 -14.97 0.68
CA GLU A 48 -15.09 -14.51 2.02
C GLU A 48 -13.59 -14.64 2.29
N SER A 49 -12.81 -15.25 1.39
CA SER A 49 -11.36 -15.44 1.58
C SER A 49 -10.59 -14.12 1.71
N GLY A 50 -11.14 -13.01 1.22
CA GLY A 50 -10.60 -11.65 1.40
C GLY A 50 -10.88 -11.03 2.77
N LYS A 51 -11.82 -11.58 3.55
CA LYS A 51 -12.24 -11.04 4.86
C LYS A 51 -11.08 -10.85 5.83
N GLY A 52 -10.16 -11.81 5.88
CA GLY A 52 -8.98 -11.73 6.74
C GLY A 52 -8.13 -10.49 6.47
N VAL A 53 -7.99 -10.09 5.20
CA VAL A 53 -7.26 -8.87 4.82
C VAL A 53 -7.98 -7.63 5.34
N ILE A 54 -9.31 -7.58 5.21
CA ILE A 54 -10.12 -6.44 5.65
C ILE A 54 -10.12 -6.28 7.17
N LEU A 55 -10.29 -7.37 7.92
CA LEU A 55 -10.29 -7.31 9.39
C LEU A 55 -8.92 -6.90 9.94
N ASN A 56 -7.84 -7.36 9.30
CA ASN A 56 -6.48 -6.94 9.65
C ASN A 56 -6.23 -5.48 9.31
N GLN A 57 -6.71 -5.02 8.14
CA GLN A 57 -6.54 -3.68 7.62
C GLN A 57 -7.86 -2.90 7.63
N ALA A 58 -8.51 -2.80 8.79
CA ALA A 58 -9.83 -2.19 8.91
C ALA A 58 -9.93 -0.76 8.34
N GLN A 59 -8.83 -0.01 8.28
CA GLN A 59 -8.82 1.31 7.64
C GLN A 59 -9.24 1.28 6.16
N LEU A 60 -9.10 0.14 5.47
CA LEU A 60 -9.52 0.01 4.08
C LEU A 60 -11.03 0.22 3.92
N LEU A 61 -11.84 -0.05 4.95
CA LEU A 61 -13.28 0.22 4.94
C LEU A 61 -13.64 1.69 4.78
N GLY A 62 -12.73 2.59 5.13
CA GLY A 62 -12.89 4.03 4.92
C GLY A 62 -12.45 4.51 3.54
N ILE A 63 -11.93 3.61 2.68
CA ILE A 63 -11.34 3.95 1.38
C ILE A 63 -12.34 3.58 0.27
N PRO A 64 -12.58 4.46 -0.72
CA PRO A 64 -13.47 4.15 -1.83
C PRO A 64 -12.97 2.97 -2.70
N PRO A 65 -13.89 2.18 -3.28
CA PRO A 65 -13.58 1.04 -4.18
C PRO A 65 -12.54 1.36 -5.23
N GLU A 66 -12.74 2.44 -5.98
CA GLU A 66 -11.89 2.87 -7.09
C GLU A 66 -10.45 3.18 -6.64
N THR A 67 -10.28 3.63 -5.39
CA THR A 67 -8.94 3.89 -4.83
C THR A 67 -8.24 2.59 -4.46
N ILE A 68 -8.96 1.57 -3.98
CA ILE A 68 -8.38 0.26 -3.71
C ILE A 68 -8.03 -0.45 -5.01
N GLU A 69 -8.91 -0.43 -6.01
CA GLU A 69 -8.66 -0.99 -7.35
C GLU A 69 -7.40 -0.40 -7.97
N ALA A 70 -7.28 0.94 -8.00
CA ALA A 70 -6.11 1.61 -8.51
C ALA A 70 -4.83 1.24 -7.74
N ASN A 71 -4.93 0.99 -6.42
CA ASN A 71 -3.81 0.52 -5.62
C ASN A 71 -3.43 -0.93 -5.93
N VAL A 72 -4.40 -1.83 -6.06
CA VAL A 72 -4.16 -3.22 -6.45
C VAL A 72 -3.46 -3.26 -7.81
N GLN A 73 -4.04 -2.59 -8.82
CA GLN A 73 -3.44 -2.50 -10.15
C GLN A 73 -2.02 -1.93 -10.11
N TYR A 74 -1.80 -0.85 -9.34
CA TYR A 74 -0.48 -0.27 -9.22
C TYR A 74 0.53 -1.23 -8.56
N LEU A 75 0.19 -1.86 -7.44
CA LEU A 75 1.09 -2.77 -6.74
C LEU A 75 1.43 -3.98 -7.61
N VAL A 76 0.43 -4.55 -8.30
CA VAL A 76 0.63 -5.63 -9.29
C VAL A 76 1.55 -5.17 -10.42
N SER A 77 1.36 -3.96 -10.95
CA SER A 77 2.19 -3.43 -12.04
C SER A 77 3.67 -3.26 -11.70
N ILE A 78 4.01 -3.18 -10.41
CA ILE A 78 5.39 -3.08 -9.91
C ILE A 78 5.85 -4.38 -9.23
N GLY A 79 5.11 -5.48 -9.42
CA GLY A 79 5.42 -6.81 -8.89
C GLY A 79 5.21 -6.98 -7.38
N VAL A 80 4.68 -5.98 -6.67
CA VAL A 80 4.51 -6.05 -5.22
C VAL A 80 3.28 -6.88 -4.87
N ASN A 81 3.50 -8.01 -4.18
CA ASN A 81 2.42 -8.82 -3.62
C ASN A 81 1.71 -8.04 -2.50
N TYR A 82 0.49 -7.57 -2.77
CA TYR A 82 -0.29 -6.80 -1.82
C TYR A 82 -0.88 -7.64 -0.68
N TYR A 83 -0.97 -8.98 -0.79
CA TYR A 83 -1.42 -9.81 0.33
C TYR A 83 -0.45 -9.74 1.50
N SER A 84 0.84 -9.89 1.23
CA SER A 84 1.92 -9.74 2.23
C SER A 84 2.18 -8.28 2.61
N ASN A 85 1.64 -7.32 1.86
CA ASN A 85 1.88 -5.88 2.03
C ASN A 85 0.59 -5.07 2.09
N ALA A 86 -0.47 -5.63 2.70
CA ALA A 86 -1.82 -5.06 2.63
C ALA A 86 -1.92 -3.64 3.20
N ALA A 87 -1.02 -3.26 4.11
CA ALA A 87 -0.92 -1.88 4.60
C ALA A 87 -0.66 -0.85 3.48
N LEU A 88 -0.01 -1.25 2.37
CA LEU A 88 0.22 -0.38 1.22
C LEU A 88 -1.08 -0.01 0.50
N LEU A 89 -2.13 -0.84 0.58
CA LEU A 89 -3.46 -0.53 0.03
C LEU A 89 -4.09 0.69 0.71
N GLY A 90 -3.66 1.01 1.94
CA GLY A 90 -4.15 2.15 2.72
C GLY A 90 -3.67 3.53 2.26
N THR A 91 -2.82 3.61 1.24
CA THR A 91 -2.28 4.88 0.73
C THR A 91 -2.49 4.97 -0.77
N ARG A 92 -2.49 6.17 -1.37
CA ARG A 92 -2.71 6.34 -2.83
C ARG A 92 -1.49 5.89 -3.66
N PRO A 93 -1.68 5.44 -4.92
CA PRO A 93 -0.57 5.14 -5.84
C PRO A 93 0.38 6.33 -6.03
N GLN A 94 -0.18 7.54 -6.13
CA GLN A 94 0.59 8.77 -6.28
C GLN A 94 1.60 8.97 -5.14
N THR A 95 1.22 8.65 -3.90
CA THR A 95 2.12 8.75 -2.74
C THR A 95 3.30 7.80 -2.86
N LYS A 96 3.07 6.58 -3.37
CA LYS A 96 4.13 5.59 -3.61
C LYS A 96 5.06 6.05 -4.74
N ARG A 97 4.50 6.55 -5.84
CA ARG A 97 5.27 7.13 -6.97
C ARG A 97 6.15 8.30 -6.51
N LYS A 98 5.64 9.17 -5.63
CA LYS A 98 6.44 10.26 -5.03
C LYS A 98 7.65 9.73 -4.25
N LYS A 99 7.49 8.63 -3.49
CA LYS A 99 8.62 8.00 -2.77
C LYS A 99 9.63 7.37 -3.71
N ILE A 100 9.18 6.70 -4.78
CA ILE A 100 10.09 6.17 -5.82
C ILE A 100 10.85 7.31 -6.52
N ALA A 101 10.16 8.40 -6.88
CA ALA A 101 10.79 9.57 -7.48
C ALA A 101 11.82 10.23 -6.53
N TRP A 102 11.52 10.28 -5.23
CA TRP A 102 12.46 10.74 -4.21
C TRP A 102 13.69 9.83 -4.14
N ILE A 103 13.54 8.50 -4.17
CA ILE A 103 14.69 7.57 -4.19
C ILE A 103 15.58 7.84 -5.40
N LEU A 104 14.98 7.94 -6.59
CA LEU A 104 15.69 8.20 -7.84
C LEU A 104 16.47 9.53 -7.78
N ARG A 105 15.84 10.61 -7.34
CA ARG A 105 16.50 11.93 -7.28
C ARG A 105 17.54 11.98 -6.16
N GLU A 106 17.13 11.70 -4.93
CA GLU A 106 17.93 12.03 -3.75
C GLU A 106 19.02 11.01 -3.42
N LEU A 107 18.83 9.74 -3.81
CA LEU A 107 19.80 8.68 -3.51
C LEU A 107 20.67 8.34 -4.70
N ILE A 108 20.13 8.41 -5.91
CA ILE A 108 20.80 8.00 -7.15
C ILE A 108 21.32 9.20 -7.96
N GLY A 109 20.74 10.39 -7.80
CA GLY A 109 21.11 11.55 -8.63
C GLY A 109 20.58 11.41 -10.06
N TYR A 110 19.37 10.87 -10.21
CA TYR A 110 18.78 10.48 -11.50
C TYR A 110 18.81 11.57 -12.57
N GLU A 111 18.68 12.84 -12.19
CA GLU A 111 18.65 13.97 -13.13
C GLU A 111 19.95 14.11 -13.94
N HIS A 112 21.10 13.77 -13.33
CA HIS A 112 22.43 13.87 -13.92
C HIS A 112 22.85 12.64 -14.73
N LEU A 113 22.02 11.60 -14.79
CA LEU A 113 22.32 10.37 -15.52
C LEU A 113 22.08 10.50 -17.03
N LEU A 114 22.92 9.82 -17.82
CA LEU A 114 22.70 9.63 -19.25
C LEU A 114 21.48 8.71 -19.50
N PRO A 115 20.83 8.77 -20.68
CA PRO A 115 19.62 7.98 -20.96
C PRO A 115 19.75 6.47 -20.69
N GLY A 116 20.88 5.85 -21.05
CA GLY A 116 21.12 4.43 -20.77
C GLY A 116 21.25 4.11 -19.28
N GLN A 117 21.87 5.01 -18.51
CA GLN A 117 21.98 4.91 -17.05
C GLN A 117 20.63 5.15 -16.36
N LYS A 118 19.81 6.07 -16.89
CA LYS A 118 18.44 6.33 -16.41
C LYS A 118 17.57 5.08 -16.51
N LYS A 119 17.64 4.34 -17.62
CA LYS A 119 16.89 3.08 -17.76
C LYS A 119 17.33 2.04 -16.73
N ARG A 120 18.65 1.87 -16.53
CA ARG A 120 19.20 0.94 -15.53
C ARG A 120 18.82 1.33 -14.11
N ALA A 121 18.98 2.60 -13.74
CA ALA A 121 18.61 3.11 -12.42
C ALA A 121 17.12 2.94 -12.12
N LEU A 122 16.26 3.19 -13.12
CA LEU A 122 14.82 2.96 -12.97
C LEU A 122 14.51 1.49 -12.70
N SER A 123 15.09 0.57 -13.50
CA SER A 123 14.93 -0.88 -13.30
C SER A 123 15.42 -1.30 -11.91
N GLY A 124 16.64 -0.89 -11.53
CA GLY A 124 17.23 -1.24 -10.24
C GLY A 124 16.43 -0.72 -9.05
N VAL A 125 15.85 0.49 -9.14
CA VAL A 125 14.94 0.98 -8.10
C VAL A 125 13.67 0.15 -8.04
N TYR A 126 13.07 -0.24 -9.16
CA TYR A 126 11.90 -1.13 -9.14
C TYR A 126 12.24 -2.51 -8.57
N ASP A 127 13.40 -3.08 -8.89
CA ASP A 127 13.88 -4.34 -8.33
C ASP A 127 14.11 -4.21 -6.81
N PHE A 128 14.68 -3.09 -6.36
CA PHE A 128 14.79 -2.78 -4.93
C PHE A 128 13.43 -2.72 -4.25
N ILE A 129 12.43 -2.03 -4.85
CA ILE A 129 11.07 -1.93 -4.31
C ILE A 129 10.38 -3.29 -4.26
N TYR A 130 10.52 -4.10 -5.31
CA TYR A 130 9.96 -5.44 -5.38
C TYR A 130 10.44 -6.31 -4.20
N ASN A 131 11.74 -6.23 -3.88
CA ASN A 131 12.35 -6.96 -2.77
C ASN A 131 12.15 -6.30 -1.40
N ASN A 132 11.84 -5.00 -1.36
CA ASN A 132 11.72 -4.21 -0.13
C ASN A 132 10.43 -3.36 -0.08
N PRO A 133 9.24 -3.92 -0.34
CA PRO A 133 8.00 -3.17 -0.54
C PRO A 133 7.60 -2.31 0.67
N GLY A 134 7.98 -2.74 1.88
CA GLY A 134 7.78 -2.00 3.12
C GLY A 134 8.40 -0.60 3.13
N ILE A 135 9.35 -0.29 2.25
CA ILE A 135 9.87 1.08 2.14
C ILE A 135 8.78 2.07 1.71
N LEU A 136 7.80 1.62 0.92
CA LEU A 136 6.70 2.46 0.44
C LEU A 136 5.67 2.79 1.53
N SER A 137 5.74 2.17 2.72
CA SER A 137 4.91 2.56 3.87
C SER A 137 5.54 3.69 4.68
N LYS A 138 6.87 3.85 4.65
CA LYS A 138 7.59 4.89 5.43
C LYS A 138 7.33 6.31 4.94
N SER A 139 7.34 7.30 5.82
CA SER A 139 7.31 8.72 5.42
C SER A 139 8.64 9.13 4.80
N ILE A 140 8.64 10.17 3.95
CA ILE A 140 9.88 10.71 3.37
C ILE A 140 10.83 11.18 4.50
N ASN A 141 10.34 11.88 5.51
CA ASN A 141 11.14 12.29 6.67
C ASN A 141 11.80 11.08 7.38
N SER A 142 11.13 9.93 7.44
CA SER A 142 11.72 8.70 7.99
C SER A 142 12.79 8.10 7.07
N MET A 143 12.60 8.20 5.75
CA MET A 143 13.59 7.79 4.76
C MET A 143 14.83 8.70 4.80
N GLU A 144 14.65 10.02 4.97
CA GLU A 144 15.72 11.00 5.14
C GLU A 144 16.56 10.75 6.39
N LYS A 145 15.92 10.47 7.54
CA LYS A 145 16.63 10.12 8.78
C LYS A 145 17.52 8.88 8.64
N ASN A 146 17.22 7.99 7.70
CA ASN A 146 17.98 6.77 7.42
C ASN A 146 18.62 6.81 6.01
N ARG A 147 18.90 8.02 5.49
CA ARG A 147 19.26 8.22 4.09
C ARG A 147 20.48 7.41 3.66
N ASP A 148 21.53 7.38 4.47
CA ASP A 148 22.80 6.76 4.06
C ASP A 148 22.71 5.23 4.01
N ASP A 149 22.03 4.60 4.99
CA ASP A 149 21.72 3.17 4.95
C ASP A 149 20.84 2.84 3.74
N LEU A 150 19.77 3.63 3.53
CA LEU A 150 18.86 3.42 2.42
C LEU A 150 19.59 3.57 1.08
N LYS A 151 20.46 4.57 0.93
CA LYS A 151 21.27 4.77 -0.26
C LYS A 151 22.16 3.57 -0.53
N LYS A 152 22.88 3.07 0.48
CA LYS A 152 23.73 1.87 0.34
C LYS A 152 22.95 0.67 -0.15
N ARG A 153 21.75 0.45 0.39
CA ARG A 153 20.88 -0.66 0.00
C ARG A 153 20.31 -0.52 -1.41
N VAL A 154 19.91 0.69 -1.82
CA VAL A 154 19.40 0.92 -3.18
C VAL A 154 20.52 0.78 -4.21
N LEU A 155 21.72 1.30 -3.93
CA LEU A 155 22.87 1.20 -4.85
C LEU A 155 23.32 -0.26 -5.10
N ALA A 156 22.95 -1.21 -4.24
CA ALA A 156 23.20 -2.63 -4.49
C ALA A 156 22.36 -3.20 -5.66
N TYR A 157 21.37 -2.46 -6.16
CA TYR A 157 20.49 -2.86 -7.27
C TYR A 157 20.72 -2.05 -8.57
N VAL A 158 21.58 -1.02 -8.56
CA VAL A 158 21.70 -0.02 -9.64
C VAL A 158 23.07 -0.06 -10.33
#